data_AF-A0A1F8Y8Z1-F1
#
_entry.id   AF-A0A1F8Y8Z1-F1
#
_cell.length_a   1.000
_cell.length_b   1.000
_cell.length_c   1.000
_cell.angle_alpha   90.00
_cell.angle_beta   90.00
_cell.angle_gamma   90.00
#
_symmetry.space_group_name_H-M   'P 1'
#
loop_
_entity.id
_entity.type
_entity.pdbx_description
1 polymer ?
#
loop_
_entity_poly.entity_id
_entity_poly.type
_entity_poly.pdbx_seq_one_letter_code
_entity_poly.pdbx_strand_id
1 'polypeptide(L)'
;MARIGVIPGDGIANEVIPEAVKVLRAVDDLFQIKLEFEFFDFGAERYLRTGQAVPDDIDRFFVELPSRFDCVLFGAGVPLD
;
A
#
# COMPACT_ATOMS: atom_id res chain seq x y z
N MET A 1 -14.49 1.35 11.23
CA MET A 1 -13.61 2.20 10.42
C MET A 1 -12.74 1.23 9.67
N ALA A 2 -12.83 1.18 8.34
CA ALA A 2 -12.11 0.18 7.57
C ALA A 2 -10.66 0.65 7.37
N ARG A 3 -9.68 -0.12 7.85
CA ARG A 3 -8.25 0.20 7.75
C ARG A 3 -7.67 -0.51 6.54
N ILE A 4 -7.16 0.27 5.60
CA ILE A 4 -6.62 -0.20 4.32
C ILE A 4 -5.10 0.00 4.33
N GLY A 5 -4.36 -1.09 4.21
CA GLY A 5 -2.93 -1.04 3.92
C GLY A 5 -2.73 -0.71 2.45
N VAL A 6 -1.90 0.27 2.12
CA VAL A 6 -1.62 0.66 0.74
C VAL A 6 -0.17 0.35 0.42
N ILE A 7 0.05 -0.52 -0.57
CA ILE A 7 1.38 -0.78 -1.13
C ILE A 7 1.38 -0.21 -2.55
N PRO A 8 2.02 0.95 -2.79
CA PRO A 8 1.97 1.63 -4.09
C PRO A 8 2.52 0.79 -5.25
N GLY A 9 3.48 -0.10 -4.98
CA GLY A 9 4.17 -0.85 -6.02
C GLY A 9 5.22 0.00 -6.72
N ASP A 10 5.46 -0.28 -8.00
CA ASP A 10 6.49 0.31 -8.81
C ASP A 10 5.98 0.67 -10.21
N GLY A 11 6.78 1.47 -10.94
CA GLY A 11 6.46 1.88 -12.31
C GLY A 11 5.13 2.62 -12.38
N ILE A 12 4.24 2.18 -13.28
CA ILE A 12 2.91 2.79 -13.49
C ILE A 12 2.05 2.77 -12.22
N ALA A 13 2.31 1.84 -11.29
CA ALA A 13 1.53 1.75 -10.06
C ALA A 13 1.69 2.99 -9.17
N ASN A 14 2.84 3.68 -9.24
CA ASN A 14 3.08 4.95 -8.55
C ASN A 14 2.18 6.08 -9.07
N GLU A 15 1.66 5.98 -10.29
CA GLU A 15 0.69 6.91 -10.85
C GLU A 15 -0.76 6.47 -10.55
N VAL A 16 -1.04 5.16 -10.64
CA VAL A 16 -2.40 4.62 -10.52
C VAL A 16 -2.90 4.55 -9.07
N ILE A 17 -2.05 4.14 -8.13
CA ILE A 17 -2.46 3.95 -6.73
C ILE A 17 -2.89 5.25 -6.05
N PRO A 18 -2.20 6.40 -6.23
CA PRO A 18 -2.69 7.67 -5.71
C PRO A 18 -4.08 8.06 -6.23
N GLU A 19 -4.37 7.79 -7.51
CA GLU A 19 -5.69 8.07 -8.09
C GLU A 19 -6.78 7.13 -7.54
N ALA A 20 -6.46 5.85 -7.35
CA ALA A 20 -7.37 4.92 -6.68
C ALA A 20 -7.72 5.39 -5.26
N VAL A 21 -6.74 5.87 -4.49
CA VAL A 21 -6.97 6.43 -3.16
C VAL A 21 -7.82 7.71 -3.22
N LYS A 22 -7.61 8.60 -4.21
CA LYS A 22 -8.46 9.79 -4.40
C LYS A 22 -9.92 9.42 -4.62
N VAL A 23 -10.19 8.43 -5.47
CA VAL A 23 -11.57 7.94 -5.71
C VAL A 23 -12.17 7.37 -4.42
N LEU A 24 -11.42 6.56 -3.68
CA LEU A 24 -11.89 5.99 -2.41
C LEU A 24 -12.17 7.07 -1.35
N ARG A 25 -11.34 8.14 -1.29
CA ARG A 25 -11.59 9.29 -0.42
C ARG A 25 -12.85 10.05 -0.81
N ALA A 26 -13.08 10.29 -2.10
CA ALA A 26 -14.30 10.92 -2.57
C ALA A 26 -15.56 10.10 -2.23
N VAL A 27 -15.47 8.76 -2.32
CA VAL A 27 -16.54 7.85 -1.86
C VAL A 27 -16.72 7.95 -0.35
N ASP A 28 -15.64 7.98 0.43
CA ASP A 28 -15.71 8.14 1.87
C ASP A 28 -16.37 9.47 2.28
N ASP A 29 -16.03 10.57 1.61
CA ASP A 29 -16.65 11.88 1.84
C ASP A 29 -18.16 11.87 1.55
N LEU A 30 -18.60 11.15 0.53
CA LEU A 30 -20.02 11.06 0.15
C LEU A 30 -20.83 10.17 1.09
N PHE A 31 -20.28 9.02 1.48
CA PHE A 31 -21.02 7.97 2.19
C PHE A 31 -20.65 7.84 3.67
N GLN A 32 -19.63 8.57 4.14
CA GLN A 32 -19.18 8.62 5.53
C GLN A 32 -18.86 7.22 6.09
N ILE A 33 -18.18 6.39 5.29
CA ILE A 33 -17.87 4.99 5.60
C ILE A 33 -16.61 4.81 6.45
N LYS A 34 -15.89 5.92 6.73
CA LYS A 34 -14.70 6.03 7.58
C LYS A 34 -13.60 5.10 7.07
N LEU A 35 -12.94 5.47 5.98
CA LEU A 35 -11.79 4.76 5.45
C LEU A 35 -10.49 5.34 6.04
N GLU A 36 -9.59 4.47 6.48
CA GLU A 36 -8.21 4.82 6.85
C GLU A 36 -7.23 4.20 5.85
N PHE A 37 -6.16 4.92 5.54
CA PHE A 37 -5.12 4.46 4.63
C PHE A 37 -3.76 4.56 5.33
N GLU A 38 -3.02 3.47 5.39
CA GLU A 38 -1.62 3.42 5.83
C GLU A 38 -0.75 3.02 4.64
N PHE A 39 0.18 3.89 4.24
CA PHE A 39 1.04 3.65 3.08
C PHE A 39 2.34 2.96 3.50
N PHE A 40 2.70 1.90 2.78
CA PHE A 40 3.94 1.17 2.97
C PHE A 40 4.94 1.50 1.87
N ASP A 41 6.16 1.86 2.29
CA ASP A 41 7.31 2.07 1.41
C ASP A 41 7.89 0.72 1.01
N PHE A 42 7.24 -0.01 0.09
CA PHE A 42 7.76 -1.26 -0.48
C PHE A 42 7.99 -1.06 -1.98
N GLY A 43 9.00 -1.74 -2.54
CA GLY A 43 9.25 -1.76 -3.98
C GLY A 43 10.70 -1.47 -4.37
N ALA A 44 10.91 -1.36 -5.68
CA ALA A 44 12.18 -1.06 -6.33
C ALA A 44 12.77 0.28 -5.88
N GLU A 45 11.95 1.32 -5.69
CA GLU A 45 12.46 2.62 -5.22
C GLU A 45 13.08 2.52 -3.82
N ARG A 46 12.45 1.78 -2.90
CA ARG A 46 13.06 1.49 -1.60
C ARG A 46 14.33 0.68 -1.76
N TYR A 47 14.33 -0.34 -2.63
CA TYR A 47 15.53 -1.13 -2.91
C TYR A 47 16.70 -0.26 -3.39
N LEU A 48 16.48 0.67 -4.31
CA LEU A 48 17.51 1.59 -4.79
C LEU A 48 18.07 2.49 -3.68
N ARG A 49 17.24 2.86 -2.71
CA ARG A 49 17.62 3.73 -1.58
C ARG A 49 18.29 2.97 -0.43
N THR A 50 17.89 1.74 -0.14
CA THR A 50 18.26 1.02 1.10
C THR A 50 18.92 -0.34 0.87
N GLY A 51 18.92 -0.86 -0.37
CA GLY A 51 19.29 -2.23 -0.69
C GLY A 51 18.23 -3.28 -0.34
N GLN A 52 17.04 -2.85 0.11
CA GLN A 52 15.95 -3.74 0.53
C GLN A 52 14.62 -3.33 -0.12
N ALA A 53 13.94 -4.22 -0.83
CA ALA A 53 12.62 -3.92 -1.43
C ALA A 53 11.49 -3.90 -0.39
N VAL A 54 11.61 -4.74 0.66
CA VAL A 54 10.69 -4.84 1.81
C VAL A 54 11.49 -4.91 3.11
N PRO A 55 10.92 -4.57 4.28
CA PRO A 55 11.61 -4.70 5.56
C PRO A 55 12.13 -6.12 5.81
N ASP A 56 13.22 -6.26 6.57
CA ASP A 56 13.78 -7.59 6.88
C ASP A 56 12.80 -8.51 7.62
N ASP A 57 11.92 -7.93 8.45
CA ASP A 57 10.94 -8.66 9.25
C ASP A 57 9.58 -8.81 8.52
N ILE A 58 9.61 -9.00 7.19
CA ILE A 58 8.41 -9.04 6.34
C ILE A 58 7.47 -10.20 6.69
N ASP A 59 8.00 -11.33 7.14
CA ASP A 59 7.19 -12.48 7.56
C ASP A 59 6.32 -12.11 8.75
N ARG A 60 6.90 -11.42 9.74
CA ARG A 60 6.16 -10.91 10.90
C ARG A 60 5.10 -9.90 10.47
N PHE A 61 5.44 -9.00 9.54
CA PHE A 61 4.49 -8.06 8.98
C PHE A 61 3.25 -8.76 8.39
N PHE A 62 3.44 -9.82 7.59
CA PHE A 62 2.31 -10.58 7.02
C PHE A 62 1.47 -11.31 8.07
N VAL A 63 2.08 -11.81 9.14
CA VAL A 63 1.36 -12.43 10.27
C VAL A 63 0.50 -11.41 11.00
N GLU A 64 1.01 -10.20 11.22
CA GLU A 64 0.30 -9.13 11.94
C GLU A 64 -0.75 -8.41 11.07
N LEU A 65 -0.60 -8.45 9.75
CA LEU A 65 -1.41 -7.69 8.79
C LEU A 65 -2.93 -7.85 8.97
N PRO A 66 -3.50 -9.07 9.10
CA PRO A 66 -4.95 -9.25 9.26
C PRO A 66 -5.50 -8.71 10.58
N SER A 67 -4.65 -8.53 11.60
CA SER A 67 -5.06 -7.92 12.87
C SER A 67 -5.05 -6.38 12.82
N ARG A 68 -4.36 -5.80 11.84
CA ARG A 68 -4.15 -4.36 11.69
C ARG A 68 -5.02 -3.76 10.59
N PHE A 69 -5.32 -4.52 9.54
CA PHE A 69 -6.01 -4.04 8.34
C PHE A 69 -7.11 -4.99 7.90
N ASP A 70 -8.18 -4.41 7.38
CA ASP A 70 -9.30 -5.15 6.81
C ASP A 70 -8.99 -5.60 5.37
N CYS A 71 -8.17 -4.84 4.65
CA CYS A 71 -7.70 -5.19 3.32
C CYS A 71 -6.40 -4.47 2.94
N VAL A 72 -5.84 -4.86 1.79
CA VAL A 72 -4.67 -4.22 1.18
C VAL A 72 -5.02 -3.78 -0.23
N LEU A 73 -4.72 -2.51 -0.54
CA LEU A 73 -4.69 -1.97 -1.89
C LEU A 73 -3.24 -2.11 -2.41
N PHE A 74 -3.03 -3.06 -3.32
CA PHE A 74 -1.72 -3.43 -3.83
C PHE A 74 -1.54 -3.00 -5.29
N GLY A 75 -0.49 -2.23 -5.57
CA GLY A 75 -0.06 -1.85 -6.91
C GLY A 75 0.76 -2.94 -7.62
N ALA A 76 1.11 -2.71 -8.88
CA ALA A 76 1.97 -3.63 -9.63
C ALA A 76 3.44 -3.43 -9.24
N GLY A 77 4.23 -4.51 -9.18
CA GLY A 77 5.69 -4.43 -9.06
C GLY A 77 6.37 -4.48 -10.43
N VAL A 78 7.63 -4.07 -10.48
CA VAL A 78 8.52 -4.32 -11.64
C VAL A 78 9.63 -5.28 -11.24
N PRO A 79 10.16 -6.08 -12.17
CA PRO A 79 11.32 -6.91 -11.91
C PRO A 79 12.54 -6.07 -11.48
N LEU A 80 13.38 -6.62 -10.59
CA LEU A 80 14.57 -5.96 -10.02
C LEU A 80 15.87 -6.36 -10.74
N ASP A 81 15.79 -7.15 -11.82
CA ASP A 81 16.89 -7.68 -12.63
C ASP A 81 17.36 -6.71 -13.73
#